data_AF-A0A2B4RKF3-F1
#
_entry.id   AF-A0A2B4RKF3-F1
#
_cell.length_a   1.000
_cell.length_b   1.000
_cell.length_c   1.000
_cell.angle_alpha   90.00
_cell.angle_beta   90.00
_cell.angle_gamma   90.00
#
_symmetry.space_group_name_H-M   'P 1'
#
loop_
_entity.id
_entity.type
_entity.pdbx_description
1 polymer ?
#
loop_
_entity_poly.entity_id
_entity_poly.type
_entity_poly.pdbx_seq_one_letter_code
_entity_poly.pdbx_strand_id
1 'polypeptide(L)'
;MAARIFSRVNLVSKRFFAATASPGASLAEKELAEAKHAESTMKTWKLISYFVAVPGIIICTYNTYLKEKEHHEHPRAEFKPYSHLRISMKTIDIGEGKALLVREKGEYSAVGHKCTHYGAPLSTGHLSNGRVRCPWHGACFNIKTGDIEDFPGIDSLPKFEVVIKNDNVIVRAYPEQFTSHKRVKKMVNADTSHDKRVFVIIGGGGAAMKAAETLREEGFRGRVIMVTKEAHLPYDRPILSKKLAATADSLKLRSMDFLKDHDIELMTETEATALDNDKKTVTLSNSTVLNYDNVLIATGGKPRSLSIPGNDLENIFLLRSPEDANQIASFVPGKNVVIIGTSFIGMELASNFADKAASVTCVGRSSIPFANVLGEKIGAMLKKTHENKGVKFITDAAVSSFKGDNGKLTAVCFNNGTEVPGDICIQGLGVSPCTEFLKNSGVPQTSRGDVIVDKYMKACEGVFAAGDIAHFPLKMLGWEKVSIGHWQISHKHGLTAARNMLGRNEEIDTIPFFWTSQYGKSIRYCGHAHSFDDVVIDGSVEEQKFTAYFAKGNKILAVATMGPGNAAAKAADEMFEGKMRSASDIRAGL
;
A
#
# COMPACT_ATOMS: atom_id res chain seq x y z
N MET A 1 40.77 -25.37 30.97
CA MET A 1 41.29 -25.72 32.32
C MET A 1 40.23 -25.65 33.43
N ALA A 2 39.21 -24.77 33.34
CA ALA A 2 38.11 -24.68 34.31
C ALA A 2 37.12 -25.87 34.33
N ALA A 3 36.97 -26.62 33.23
CA ALA A 3 36.05 -27.77 33.17
C ALA A 3 36.58 -29.05 33.88
N ARG A 4 37.87 -29.13 34.21
CA ARG A 4 38.47 -30.30 34.91
C ARG A 4 38.47 -30.18 36.44
N ILE A 5 38.13 -29.02 36.99
CA ILE A 5 38.08 -28.78 38.45
C ILE A 5 36.69 -29.10 39.02
N PHE A 6 35.61 -28.86 38.25
CA PHE A 6 34.24 -29.11 38.71
C PHE A 6 33.86 -30.61 38.85
N SER A 7 34.50 -31.53 38.13
CA SER A 7 34.19 -32.96 38.22
C SER A 7 34.81 -33.67 39.43
N ARG A 8 35.83 -33.08 40.09
CA ARG A 8 36.48 -33.67 41.27
C ARG A 8 35.87 -33.23 42.60
N VAL A 9 35.13 -32.12 42.65
CA VAL A 9 34.48 -31.64 43.89
C VAL A 9 33.21 -32.45 44.21
N ASN A 10 32.53 -33.00 43.19
CA ASN A 10 31.30 -33.78 43.37
C ASN A 10 31.51 -35.23 43.88
N LEU A 11 32.75 -35.73 43.91
CA LEU A 11 33.05 -37.08 44.40
C LEU A 11 33.38 -37.12 45.90
N VAL A 12 33.78 -35.98 46.48
CA VAL A 12 34.17 -35.89 47.91
C VAL A 12 32.95 -35.67 48.81
N SER A 13 31.92 -34.97 48.33
CA SER A 13 30.68 -34.72 49.08
C SER A 13 29.79 -35.96 49.25
N LYS A 14 29.89 -36.96 48.35
CA LYS A 14 29.11 -38.21 48.46
C LYS A 14 29.69 -39.27 49.40
N ARG A 15 30.93 -39.12 49.88
CA ARG A 15 31.56 -40.07 50.81
C ARG A 15 31.52 -39.66 52.28
N PHE A 16 31.06 -38.45 52.61
CA PHE A 16 30.95 -37.97 53.99
C PHE A 16 29.58 -38.17 54.65
N PHE A 17 28.58 -38.67 53.92
CA PHE A 17 27.24 -38.95 54.48
C PHE A 17 27.07 -40.38 55.04
N ALA A 18 28.15 -41.16 55.11
CA ALA A 18 28.10 -42.54 55.58
C ALA A 18 29.17 -42.80 56.64
N ALA A 19 28.97 -42.28 57.85
CA ALA A 19 29.37 -42.93 59.10
C ALA A 19 28.96 -42.06 60.29
N THR A 20 28.57 -42.72 61.38
CA THR A 20 28.40 -42.19 62.75
C THR A 20 27.02 -41.67 63.14
N ALA A 21 26.04 -42.58 63.16
CA ALA A 21 25.06 -42.58 64.26
C ALA A 21 25.12 -43.96 64.91
N SER A 22 25.80 -44.06 66.06
CA SER A 22 25.72 -45.25 66.91
C SER A 22 24.32 -45.30 67.54
N PRO A 23 23.59 -46.43 67.49
CA PRO A 23 22.28 -46.54 68.12
C PRO A 23 22.48 -46.66 69.64
N GLY A 24 22.44 -45.52 70.34
CA GLY A 24 22.56 -45.48 71.81
C GLY A 24 22.89 -44.13 72.45
N ALA A 25 23.19 -43.08 71.68
CA ALA A 25 23.48 -41.76 72.25
C ALA A 25 22.20 -41.05 72.74
N SER A 26 22.26 -40.49 73.95
CA SER A 26 21.18 -39.72 74.58
C SER A 26 20.90 -38.40 73.84
N LEU A 27 19.70 -37.83 74.01
CA LEU A 27 19.27 -36.61 73.31
C LEU A 27 20.26 -35.43 73.56
N ALA A 28 20.79 -35.32 74.78
CA ALA A 28 21.76 -34.30 75.17
C ALA A 28 23.12 -34.44 74.46
N GLU A 29 23.55 -35.65 74.12
CA GLU A 29 24.81 -35.89 73.41
C GLU A 29 24.70 -35.53 71.91
N LYS A 30 23.50 -35.68 71.33
CA LYS A 30 23.22 -35.24 69.95
C LYS A 30 23.15 -33.72 69.84
N GLU A 31 22.49 -33.05 70.78
CA GLU A 31 22.42 -31.58 70.82
C GLU A 31 23.80 -30.93 71.05
N LEU A 32 24.65 -31.52 71.89
CA LEU A 32 26.01 -31.04 72.11
C LEU A 32 26.92 -31.22 70.87
N ALA A 33 26.74 -32.31 70.12
CA ALA A 33 27.45 -32.56 68.88
C ALA A 33 27.00 -31.60 67.76
N GLU A 34 25.69 -31.33 67.65
CA GLU A 34 25.13 -30.35 66.71
C GLU A 34 25.57 -28.92 67.03
N ALA A 35 25.59 -28.53 68.30
CA ALA A 35 26.08 -27.21 68.73
C ALA A 35 27.57 -27.00 68.41
N LYS A 36 28.42 -28.02 68.66
CA LYS A 36 29.85 -27.97 68.28
C LYS A 36 30.06 -27.95 66.76
N HIS A 37 29.23 -28.66 66.00
CA HIS A 37 29.28 -28.63 64.55
C HIS A 37 28.86 -27.25 64.02
N ALA A 38 27.79 -26.65 64.54
CA ALA A 38 27.32 -25.32 64.14
C ALA A 38 28.36 -24.22 64.43
N GLU A 39 29.05 -24.26 65.56
CA GLU A 39 30.10 -23.30 65.91
C GLU A 39 31.34 -23.43 65.01
N SER A 40 31.75 -24.66 64.70
CA SER A 40 32.83 -24.96 63.73
C SER A 40 32.47 -24.48 62.31
N THR A 41 31.21 -24.69 61.90
CA THR A 41 30.72 -24.28 60.58
C THR A 41 30.68 -22.75 60.47
N MET A 42 30.26 -22.03 61.52
CA MET A 42 30.30 -20.56 61.56
C MET A 42 31.73 -20.00 61.51
N LYS A 43 32.69 -20.60 62.23
CA LYS A 43 34.11 -20.20 62.16
C LYS A 43 34.67 -20.40 60.75
N THR A 44 34.30 -21.51 60.10
CA THR A 44 34.69 -21.82 58.71
C THR A 44 34.08 -20.83 57.70
N TRP A 45 32.80 -20.48 57.84
CA TRP A 45 32.16 -19.48 56.97
C TRP A 45 32.70 -18.06 57.15
N LYS A 46 33.07 -17.68 58.38
CA LYS A 46 33.77 -16.41 58.64
C LYS A 46 35.15 -16.40 57.99
N LEU A 47 35.90 -17.50 58.06
CA LEU A 47 37.19 -17.63 57.38
C LEU A 47 37.05 -17.56 55.85
N ILE A 48 36.08 -18.26 55.26
CA ILE A 48 35.83 -18.22 53.81
C ILE A 48 35.42 -16.80 53.37
N SER A 49 34.59 -16.12 54.14
CA SER A 49 34.17 -14.74 53.84
C SER A 49 35.36 -13.78 53.86
N TYR A 50 36.24 -13.86 54.87
CA TYR A 50 37.39 -12.96 54.99
C TYR A 50 38.54 -13.30 54.03
N PHE A 51 38.85 -14.58 53.82
CA PHE A 51 40.04 -14.99 53.07
C PHE A 51 39.76 -15.39 51.62
N VAL A 52 38.49 -15.54 51.22
CA VAL A 52 38.12 -15.88 49.83
C VAL A 52 37.23 -14.80 49.22
N ALA A 53 36.15 -14.40 49.89
CA ALA A 53 35.20 -13.46 49.31
C ALA A 53 35.76 -12.02 49.24
N VAL A 54 36.40 -11.51 50.30
CA VAL A 54 36.98 -10.16 50.29
C VAL A 54 38.11 -10.02 49.26
N PRO A 55 39.12 -10.93 49.19
CA PRO A 55 40.12 -10.89 48.12
C PRO A 55 39.51 -11.05 46.73
N GLY A 56 38.48 -11.90 46.58
CA GLY A 56 37.75 -12.06 45.32
C GLY A 56 37.06 -10.77 44.86
N ILE A 57 36.42 -10.04 45.78
CA ILE A 57 35.81 -8.75 45.49
C ILE A 57 36.88 -7.71 45.14
N ILE A 58 37.99 -7.68 45.87
CA ILE A 58 39.12 -6.76 45.57
C ILE A 58 39.70 -7.07 44.18
N ILE A 59 39.93 -8.33 43.84
CA ILE A 59 40.43 -8.74 42.52
C ILE A 59 39.42 -8.40 41.42
N CYS A 60 38.11 -8.66 41.62
CA CYS A 60 37.08 -8.30 40.65
C CYS A 60 36.97 -6.79 40.47
N THR A 61 37.07 -6.01 41.54
CA THR A 61 37.03 -4.54 41.50
C THR A 61 38.29 -3.98 40.83
N TYR A 62 39.46 -4.54 41.15
CA TYR A 62 40.72 -4.17 40.52
C TYR A 62 40.76 -4.56 39.04
N ASN A 63 40.26 -5.75 38.68
CA ASN A 63 40.11 -6.15 37.27
C ASN A 63 39.10 -5.29 36.53
N THR A 64 38.02 -4.85 37.19
CA THR A 64 37.05 -3.91 36.60
C THR A 64 37.70 -2.56 36.38
N TYR A 65 38.45 -2.05 37.36
CA TYR A 65 39.21 -0.80 37.26
C TYR A 65 40.31 -0.87 36.17
N LEU A 66 41.04 -1.98 36.08
CA LEU A 66 42.02 -2.21 35.01
C LEU A 66 41.34 -2.33 33.64
N LYS A 67 40.20 -3.03 33.53
CA LYS A 67 39.41 -3.06 32.30
C LYS A 67 38.89 -1.69 31.92
N GLU A 68 38.48 -0.88 32.89
CA GLU A 68 38.03 0.49 32.66
C GLU A 68 39.19 1.35 32.15
N LYS A 69 40.40 1.17 32.69
CA LYS A 69 41.64 1.77 32.19
C LYS A 69 42.03 1.28 30.78
N GLU A 70 41.90 -0.01 30.48
CA GLU A 70 42.16 -0.57 29.14
C GLU A 70 41.08 -0.17 28.11
N HIS A 71 39.82 0.01 28.54
CA HIS A 71 38.73 0.51 27.69
C HIS A 71 38.91 1.98 27.26
N HIS A 72 39.87 2.70 27.85
CA HIS A 72 40.27 4.03 27.38
C HIS A 72 41.23 4.01 26.17
N GLU A 73 41.74 2.84 25.75
CA GLU A 73 42.70 2.73 24.63
C GLU A 73 42.20 1.88 23.43
N HIS A 74 40.93 1.48 23.41
CA HIS A 74 40.33 1.03 22.15
C HIS A 74 39.92 2.26 21.33
N PRO A 75 40.36 2.39 20.06
CA PRO A 75 39.79 3.39 19.17
C PRO A 75 38.30 3.10 19.06
N ARG A 76 37.50 3.91 19.76
CA ARG A 76 36.05 3.96 19.51
C ARG A 76 35.91 4.23 18.02
N ALA A 77 35.02 3.49 17.35
CA ALA A 77 34.64 3.81 15.97
C ALA A 77 34.44 5.33 15.90
N GLU A 78 35.13 5.98 14.96
CA GLU A 78 35.18 7.44 14.85
C GLU A 78 33.76 8.00 15.04
N PHE A 79 33.54 8.68 16.17
CA PHE A 79 32.32 9.44 16.36
C PHE A 79 32.32 10.50 15.28
N LYS A 80 31.46 10.34 14.27
CA LYS A 80 31.17 11.37 13.29
C LYS A 80 30.05 12.24 13.84
N PRO A 81 30.35 13.37 14.52
CA PRO A 81 29.32 14.32 14.90
C PRO A 81 28.64 14.80 13.63
N TYR A 82 27.35 14.51 13.47
CA TYR A 82 26.53 15.20 12.49
C TYR A 82 26.17 16.57 13.05
N SER A 83 27.18 17.45 13.21
CA SER A 83 27.02 18.84 13.68
C SER A 83 26.25 19.74 12.71
N HIS A 84 25.68 19.14 11.67
CA HIS A 84 24.89 19.74 10.62
C HIS A 84 24.00 18.65 10.00
N LEU A 85 23.04 18.11 10.77
CA LEU A 85 21.84 17.51 10.17
C LEU A 85 21.07 18.62 9.43
N ARG A 86 21.56 18.99 8.24
CA ARG A 86 20.78 19.50 7.10
C ARG A 86 19.84 18.42 6.54
N ILE A 87 19.97 17.19 7.03
CA ILE A 87 19.15 16.04 6.66
C ILE A 87 17.82 16.16 7.41
N SER A 88 16.76 16.47 6.67
CA SER A 88 15.39 16.50 7.19
C SER A 88 14.84 15.11 7.51
N MET A 89 15.34 14.05 6.85
CA MET A 89 14.98 12.65 7.12
C MET A 89 16.14 11.68 6.88
N LYS A 90 16.38 10.74 7.79
CA LYS A 90 17.44 9.73 7.68
C LYS A 90 16.98 8.36 8.16
N THR A 91 17.32 7.30 7.45
CA THR A 91 17.17 5.94 7.97
C THR A 91 18.28 5.65 8.97
N ILE A 92 17.91 5.17 10.16
CA ILE A 92 18.82 4.81 11.25
C ILE A 92 18.57 3.36 11.70
N ASP A 93 19.61 2.71 12.18
CA ASP A 93 19.52 1.41 12.85
C ASP A 93 19.12 1.62 14.32
N ILE A 94 18.15 0.85 14.81
CA ILE A 94 17.59 0.95 16.17
C ILE A 94 17.48 -0.45 16.81
N GLY A 95 18.63 -1.08 17.05
CA GLY A 95 18.72 -2.48 17.50
C GLY A 95 18.65 -3.43 16.32
N GLU A 96 17.67 -4.35 16.31
CA GLU A 96 17.50 -5.36 15.24
C GLU A 96 16.79 -4.82 13.99
N GLY A 97 16.26 -3.58 14.04
CA GLY A 97 15.49 -2.99 12.96
C GLY A 97 15.95 -1.58 12.56
N LYS A 98 15.16 -0.96 11.68
CA LYS A 98 15.44 0.37 11.11
C LYS A 98 14.24 1.30 11.25
N ALA A 99 14.51 2.56 11.57
CA ALA A 99 13.52 3.64 11.58
C ALA A 99 13.92 4.78 10.62
N LEU A 100 12.94 5.56 10.19
CA LEU A 100 13.13 6.86 9.59
C LEU A 100 13.08 7.90 10.71
N LEU A 101 14.24 8.46 11.04
CA LEU A 101 14.34 9.63 11.91
C LEU A 101 14.09 10.88 11.07
N VAL A 102 13.12 11.69 11.49
CA VAL A 102 12.73 12.93 10.83
C VAL A 102 13.04 14.11 11.75
N ARG A 103 13.58 15.18 11.19
CA ARG A 103 13.76 16.48 11.85
C ARG A 103 13.05 17.54 11.03
N GLU A 104 11.98 18.12 11.58
CA GLU A 104 11.22 19.18 10.93
C GLU A 104 10.95 20.31 11.93
N LYS A 105 11.22 21.56 11.52
CA LYS A 105 11.03 22.76 12.37
C LYS A 105 11.67 22.65 13.79
N GLY A 106 12.78 21.93 13.89
CA GLY A 106 13.50 21.71 15.15
C GLY A 106 12.99 20.55 16.01
N GLU A 107 11.84 19.95 15.66
CA GLU A 107 11.28 18.78 16.34
C GLU A 107 11.76 17.48 15.70
N TYR A 108 11.89 16.43 16.51
CA TYR A 108 12.28 15.09 16.06
C TYR A 108 11.11 14.12 16.20
N SER A 109 10.95 13.26 15.19
CA SER A 109 10.03 12.12 15.23
C SER A 109 10.65 10.90 14.55
N ALA A 110 10.13 9.71 14.86
CA ALA A 110 10.63 8.47 14.28
C ALA A 110 9.47 7.55 13.88
N VAL A 111 9.48 7.10 12.64
CA VAL A 111 8.46 6.20 12.06
C VAL A 111 9.12 5.07 11.26
N GLY A 112 8.34 4.10 10.79
CA GLY A 112 8.80 3.03 9.92
C GLY A 112 9.53 3.57 8.68
N HIS A 113 10.65 2.93 8.30
CA HIS A 113 11.51 3.42 7.21
C HIS A 113 11.06 3.05 5.79
N LYS A 114 10.06 2.17 5.66
CA LYS A 114 9.52 1.69 4.39
C LYS A 114 8.04 2.04 4.29
N CYS A 115 7.62 2.49 3.10
CA CYS A 115 6.22 2.69 2.77
C CYS A 115 5.44 1.37 2.92
N THR A 116 4.26 1.42 3.55
CA THR A 116 3.40 0.26 3.81
C THR A 116 2.74 -0.34 2.57
N HIS A 117 2.76 0.37 1.44
CA HIS A 117 2.22 -0.13 0.17
C HIS A 117 3.15 -1.22 -0.41
N TYR A 118 4.21 -0.82 -1.13
CA TYR A 118 5.18 -1.75 -1.75
C TYR A 118 6.62 -1.57 -1.23
N GLY A 119 6.80 -1.05 -0.01
CA GLY A 119 8.11 -1.09 0.66
C GLY A 119 9.12 -0.03 0.19
N ALA A 120 8.69 1.01 -0.52
CA ALA A 120 9.56 2.10 -0.96
C ALA A 120 10.33 2.72 0.22
N PRO A 121 11.64 2.97 0.12
CA PRO A 121 12.40 3.61 1.18
C PRO A 121 11.93 5.06 1.36
N LEU A 122 11.38 5.40 2.52
CA LEU A 122 10.80 6.74 2.75
C LEU A 122 11.85 7.84 2.92
N SER A 123 13.11 7.48 3.17
CA SER A 123 14.25 8.42 3.16
C SER A 123 14.50 9.02 1.78
N THR A 124 13.97 8.43 0.70
CA THR A 124 13.99 9.01 -0.65
C THR A 124 12.67 9.67 -1.03
N GLY A 125 11.70 9.75 -0.10
CA GLY A 125 10.42 10.43 -0.26
C GLY A 125 10.54 11.95 -0.16
N HIS A 126 9.39 12.62 -0.17
CA HIS A 126 9.31 14.06 0.05
C HIS A 126 8.76 14.36 1.45
N LEU A 127 9.43 15.23 2.22
CA LEU A 127 8.95 15.70 3.52
C LEU A 127 8.34 17.08 3.34
N SER A 128 7.07 17.24 3.71
CA SER A 128 6.44 18.56 3.80
C SER A 128 5.32 18.58 4.85
N ASN A 129 5.31 19.62 5.68
CA ASN A 129 4.26 19.95 6.64
C ASN A 129 3.83 18.78 7.53
N GLY A 130 4.80 18.15 8.21
CA GLY A 130 4.52 17.06 9.15
C GLY A 130 4.19 15.74 8.46
N ARG A 131 4.43 15.61 7.16
CA ARG A 131 4.09 14.42 6.38
C ARG A 131 5.24 14.00 5.46
N VAL A 132 5.38 12.69 5.29
CA VAL A 132 6.30 12.12 4.31
C VAL A 132 5.52 11.40 3.20
N ARG A 133 5.72 11.85 1.95
CA ARG A 133 5.13 11.24 0.77
C ARG A 133 6.09 10.28 0.10
N CYS A 134 5.58 9.07 -0.15
CA CYS A 134 6.27 7.98 -0.81
C CYS A 134 6.68 8.37 -2.24
N PRO A 135 7.95 8.15 -2.62
CA PRO A 135 8.45 8.56 -3.93
C PRO A 135 7.99 7.65 -5.06
N TRP A 136 7.47 6.44 -4.76
CA TRP A 136 7.07 5.48 -5.79
C TRP A 136 5.62 5.65 -6.22
N HIS A 137 4.70 5.70 -5.25
CA HIS A 137 3.27 5.58 -5.51
C HIS A 137 2.42 6.69 -4.88
N GLY A 138 3.04 7.63 -4.15
CA GLY A 138 2.34 8.81 -3.63
C GLY A 138 1.66 8.65 -2.26
N ALA A 139 1.69 7.46 -1.64
CA ALA A 139 1.18 7.25 -0.28
C ALA A 139 1.83 8.23 0.71
N CYS A 140 1.03 8.86 1.57
CA CYS A 140 1.49 9.93 2.46
C CYS A 140 1.22 9.56 3.91
N PHE A 141 2.19 9.81 4.78
CA PHE A 141 2.13 9.41 6.18
C PHE A 141 2.46 10.58 7.11
N ASN A 142 1.71 10.69 8.21
CA ASN A 142 2.00 11.62 9.28
C ASN A 142 3.33 11.23 9.97
N ILE A 143 4.28 12.15 10.08
CA ILE A 143 5.60 11.85 10.68
C ILE A 143 5.54 11.71 12.21
N LYS A 144 4.47 12.19 12.86
CA LYS A 144 4.30 12.16 14.32
C LYS A 144 3.49 10.95 14.77
N THR A 145 2.47 10.55 14.03
CA THR A 145 1.61 9.41 14.39
C THR A 145 1.98 8.14 13.61
N GLY A 146 2.61 8.28 12.45
CA GLY A 146 2.82 7.21 11.49
C GLY A 146 1.55 6.88 10.68
N ASP A 147 0.43 7.55 10.93
CA ASP A 147 -0.83 7.23 10.25
C ASP A 147 -0.75 7.54 8.75
N ILE A 148 -1.35 6.68 7.93
CA ILE A 148 -1.57 6.98 6.51
C ILE A 148 -2.63 8.07 6.37
N GLU A 149 -2.27 9.15 5.67
CA GLU A 149 -3.14 10.32 5.44
C GLU A 149 -3.54 10.48 3.98
N ASP A 150 -2.76 9.89 3.07
CA ASP A 150 -3.08 9.78 1.65
C ASP A 150 -2.58 8.45 1.09
N PHE A 151 -3.24 7.97 0.04
CA PHE A 151 -3.14 6.60 -0.43
C PHE A 151 -2.17 6.49 -1.64
N PRO A 152 -1.86 5.31 -2.21
CA PRO A 152 -2.41 3.97 -2.00
C PRO A 152 -1.90 3.25 -0.74
N GLY A 153 -2.57 2.15 -0.38
CA GLY A 153 -2.31 1.34 0.80
C GLY A 153 -3.40 1.50 1.85
N ILE A 154 -3.42 0.64 2.85
CA ILE A 154 -4.44 0.69 3.93
C ILE A 154 -3.83 0.67 5.33
N ASP A 155 -2.51 0.44 5.41
CA ASP A 155 -1.79 0.35 6.67
C ASP A 155 -0.96 1.60 6.94
N SER A 156 -0.85 1.94 8.22
CA SER A 156 -0.01 3.01 8.75
C SER A 156 1.41 2.53 9.03
N LEU A 157 2.36 3.44 9.18
CA LEU A 157 3.71 3.12 9.61
C LEU A 157 3.74 2.76 11.10
N PRO A 158 4.62 1.84 11.52
CA PRO A 158 5.07 1.77 12.91
C PRO A 158 5.58 3.14 13.37
N LYS A 159 5.31 3.51 14.61
CA LYS A 159 5.77 4.75 15.24
C LYS A 159 6.68 4.43 16.41
N PHE A 160 7.78 5.16 16.54
CA PHE A 160 8.71 5.01 17.64
C PHE A 160 8.66 6.24 18.56
N GLU A 161 8.90 6.03 19.84
CA GLU A 161 8.99 7.14 20.80
C GLU A 161 10.36 7.81 20.65
N VAL A 162 10.37 9.14 20.65
CA VAL A 162 11.60 9.94 20.56
C VAL A 162 11.74 10.77 21.83
N VAL A 163 12.89 10.63 22.50
CA VAL A 163 13.25 11.36 23.72
C VAL A 163 14.54 12.14 23.47
N ILE A 164 14.54 13.43 23.79
CA ILE A 164 15.73 14.27 23.71
C ILE A 164 16.35 14.36 25.11
N LYS A 165 17.61 13.93 25.26
CA LYS A 165 18.34 14.00 26.53
C LYS A 165 19.79 14.43 26.30
N ASN A 166 20.20 15.54 26.92
CA ASN A 166 21.55 16.10 26.79
C ASN A 166 21.99 16.21 25.32
N ASP A 167 21.15 16.83 24.48
CA ASP A 167 21.32 16.98 23.02
C ASP A 167 21.37 15.65 22.21
N ASN A 168 21.15 14.50 22.86
CA ASN A 168 21.02 13.22 22.17
C ASN A 168 19.57 12.94 21.83
N VAL A 169 19.34 12.48 20.60
CA VAL A 169 18.04 11.97 20.14
C VAL A 169 18.00 10.47 20.37
N ILE A 170 17.18 10.04 21.33
CA ILE A 170 17.02 8.64 21.70
C ILE A 170 15.71 8.14 21.09
N VAL A 171 15.78 7.07 20.29
CA VAL A 171 14.60 6.41 19.74
C VAL A 171 14.34 5.13 20.53
N ARG A 172 13.19 5.06 21.20
CA ARG A 172 12.75 3.85 21.90
C ARG A 172 11.84 3.05 20.98
N ALA A 173 12.15 1.76 20.87
CA ALA A 173 11.43 0.81 20.04
C ALA A 173 11.18 -0.49 20.80
N TYR A 174 10.09 -1.17 20.45
CA TYR A 174 9.69 -2.44 21.03
C TYR A 174 9.73 -3.55 19.95
N PRO A 175 10.05 -4.82 20.31
CA PRO A 175 10.21 -5.91 19.35
C PRO A 175 9.04 -6.09 18.37
N GLU A 176 7.80 -5.95 18.85
CA GLU A 176 6.58 -6.09 18.05
C GLU A 176 6.52 -5.10 16.88
N GLN A 177 7.17 -3.93 17.01
CA GLN A 177 7.19 -2.88 16.00
C GLN A 177 8.09 -3.21 14.80
N PHE A 178 8.91 -4.26 14.90
CA PHE A 178 9.77 -4.74 13.83
C PHE A 178 9.21 -5.97 13.09
N THR A 179 8.14 -6.58 13.60
CA THR A 179 7.51 -7.76 12.99
C THR A 179 6.98 -7.49 11.57
N SER A 180 6.52 -6.26 11.35
CA SER A 180 6.02 -5.80 10.06
C SER A 180 6.35 -4.33 9.87
N HIS A 181 6.57 -3.93 8.62
CA HIS A 181 6.66 -2.51 8.26
C HIS A 181 5.28 -1.85 8.18
N LYS A 182 4.20 -2.58 8.47
CA LYS A 182 2.80 -2.15 8.42
C LYS A 182 2.17 -2.19 9.81
N ARG A 183 1.37 -1.20 10.14
CA ARG A 183 0.59 -1.07 11.38
C ARG A 183 -0.87 -0.82 11.02
N VAL A 184 -1.74 -1.74 11.45
CA VAL A 184 -3.20 -1.53 11.40
C VAL A 184 -3.58 -0.50 12.48
N LYS A 185 -4.46 0.45 12.16
CA LYS A 185 -4.99 1.39 13.16
C LYS A 185 -5.92 0.66 14.11
N LYS A 186 -6.01 1.14 15.35
CA LYS A 186 -6.95 0.57 16.32
C LYS A 186 -8.38 0.76 15.81
N MET A 187 -9.17 -0.30 15.88
CA MET A 187 -10.56 -0.34 15.47
C MET A 187 -11.45 -0.74 16.65
N VAL A 188 -12.70 -0.28 16.65
CA VAL A 188 -13.72 -0.80 17.56
C VAL A 188 -14.38 -2.04 16.95
N ASN A 189 -14.98 -2.85 17.80
CA ASN A 189 -15.84 -3.96 17.39
C ASN A 189 -17.30 -3.51 17.37
N ALA A 190 -18.15 -4.31 16.72
CA ALA A 190 -19.58 -4.06 16.70
C ALA A 190 -20.18 -4.22 18.11
N ASP A 191 -21.21 -3.43 18.38
CA ASP A 191 -22.03 -3.49 19.58
C ASP A 191 -23.42 -2.99 19.20
N THR A 192 -24.17 -3.87 18.54
CA THR A 192 -25.48 -3.58 17.97
C THR A 192 -26.56 -3.35 19.04
N SER A 193 -26.25 -3.64 20.30
CA SER A 193 -27.10 -3.29 21.44
C SER A 193 -27.11 -1.77 21.70
N HIS A 194 -25.99 -1.10 21.42
CA HIS A 194 -25.81 0.35 21.59
C HIS A 194 -25.99 1.15 20.29
N ASP A 195 -25.61 0.59 19.14
CA ASP A 195 -25.75 1.23 17.84
C ASP A 195 -26.50 0.31 16.86
N LYS A 196 -27.79 0.59 16.63
CA LYS A 196 -28.66 -0.25 15.80
C LYS A 196 -28.52 0.01 14.30
N ARG A 197 -27.71 0.99 13.90
CA ARG A 197 -27.59 1.38 12.49
C ARG A 197 -26.92 0.29 11.67
N VAL A 198 -27.32 0.17 10.41
CA VAL A 198 -26.80 -0.78 9.42
C VAL A 198 -26.23 -0.01 8.25
N PHE A 199 -24.92 -0.14 8.02
CA PHE A 199 -24.25 0.45 6.87
C PHE A 199 -23.92 -0.65 5.86
N VAL A 200 -24.43 -0.49 4.64
CA VAL A 200 -24.23 -1.45 3.54
C VAL A 200 -23.20 -0.88 2.56
N ILE A 201 -22.25 -1.70 2.13
CA ILE A 201 -21.21 -1.35 1.15
C ILE A 201 -21.36 -2.29 -0.04
N ILE A 202 -21.68 -1.76 -1.22
CA ILE A 202 -21.86 -2.53 -2.45
C ILE A 202 -20.58 -2.45 -3.27
N GLY A 203 -19.81 -3.52 -3.29
CA GLY A 203 -18.52 -3.66 -3.97
C GLY A 203 -17.45 -4.26 -3.04
N GLY A 204 -16.43 -4.90 -3.65
CA GLY A 204 -15.30 -5.53 -2.93
C GLY A 204 -13.93 -4.99 -3.34
N GLY A 205 -13.84 -3.72 -3.74
CA GLY A 205 -12.58 -3.07 -4.17
C GLY A 205 -11.88 -2.25 -3.06
N GLY A 206 -10.81 -1.54 -3.42
CA GLY A 206 -10.06 -0.69 -2.49
C GLY A 206 -10.90 0.38 -1.78
N ALA A 207 -11.87 0.98 -2.48
CA ALA A 207 -12.83 1.91 -1.89
C ALA A 207 -13.70 1.26 -0.79
N ALA A 208 -14.24 0.08 -1.07
CA ALA A 208 -15.10 -0.66 -0.15
C ALA A 208 -14.32 -1.11 1.10
N MET A 209 -13.13 -1.70 0.91
CA MET A 209 -12.28 -2.13 2.02
C MET A 209 -11.88 -0.94 2.89
N LYS A 210 -11.45 0.18 2.29
CA LYS A 210 -11.08 1.35 3.09
C LYS A 210 -12.27 1.96 3.81
N ALA A 211 -13.45 1.99 3.20
CA ALA A 211 -14.65 2.47 3.88
C ALA A 211 -14.99 1.61 5.11
N ALA A 212 -15.01 0.27 4.96
CA ALA A 212 -15.31 -0.64 6.05
C ALA A 212 -14.34 -0.50 7.25
N GLU A 213 -13.02 -0.44 6.98
CA GLU A 213 -12.03 -0.18 8.03
C GLU A 213 -12.22 1.20 8.65
N THR A 214 -12.45 2.23 7.83
CA THR A 214 -12.65 3.60 8.34
C THR A 214 -13.84 3.69 9.28
N LEU A 215 -14.95 3.00 9.00
CA LEU A 215 -16.09 2.98 9.91
C LEU A 215 -15.69 2.47 11.29
N ARG A 216 -14.93 1.36 11.34
CA ARG A 216 -14.45 0.78 12.61
C ARG A 216 -13.33 1.61 13.26
N GLU A 217 -12.45 2.22 12.48
CA GLU A 217 -11.41 3.16 12.98
C GLU A 217 -12.04 4.40 13.63
N GLU A 218 -13.15 4.89 13.08
CA GLU A 218 -13.86 6.10 13.51
C GLU A 218 -14.91 5.84 14.60
N GLY A 219 -14.98 4.61 15.11
CA GLY A 219 -15.80 4.25 16.27
C GLY A 219 -17.24 3.83 15.94
N PHE A 220 -17.55 3.50 14.69
CA PHE A 220 -18.86 2.95 14.34
C PHE A 220 -19.05 1.56 14.96
N ARG A 221 -20.05 1.42 15.81
CA ARG A 221 -20.38 0.17 16.51
C ARG A 221 -21.58 -0.57 15.90
N GLY A 222 -22.27 0.04 14.93
CA GLY A 222 -23.35 -0.60 14.20
C GLY A 222 -22.89 -1.71 13.26
N ARG A 223 -23.83 -2.28 12.51
CA ARG A 223 -23.59 -3.39 11.59
C ARG A 223 -22.97 -2.90 10.28
N VAL A 224 -21.91 -3.55 9.79
CA VAL A 224 -21.27 -3.24 8.51
C VAL A 224 -21.36 -4.47 7.62
N ILE A 225 -22.04 -4.34 6.47
CA ILE A 225 -22.23 -5.43 5.51
C ILE A 225 -21.61 -5.04 4.18
N MET A 226 -20.58 -5.75 3.75
CA MET A 226 -19.98 -5.62 2.43
C MET A 226 -20.53 -6.71 1.51
N VAL A 227 -20.99 -6.33 0.32
CA VAL A 227 -21.57 -7.24 -0.67
C VAL A 227 -20.78 -7.11 -1.97
N THR A 228 -20.32 -8.22 -2.52
CA THR A 228 -19.57 -8.24 -3.77
C THR A 228 -19.94 -9.43 -4.63
N LYS A 229 -20.02 -9.21 -5.95
CA LYS A 229 -20.24 -10.29 -6.92
C LYS A 229 -19.02 -11.17 -7.13
N GLU A 230 -17.85 -10.70 -6.72
CA GLU A 230 -16.61 -11.48 -6.84
C GLU A 230 -16.60 -12.61 -5.82
N ALA A 231 -15.99 -13.74 -6.19
CA ALA A 231 -15.81 -14.89 -5.29
C ALA A 231 -14.70 -14.67 -4.24
N HIS A 232 -13.91 -13.61 -4.42
CA HIS A 232 -12.69 -13.37 -3.64
C HIS A 232 -12.85 -12.27 -2.60
N LEU A 233 -12.03 -12.35 -1.56
CA LEU A 233 -11.82 -11.24 -0.61
C LEU A 233 -11.28 -10.01 -1.36
N PRO A 234 -11.55 -8.78 -0.89
CA PRO A 234 -10.99 -7.57 -1.50
C PRO A 234 -9.47 -7.65 -1.72
N TYR A 235 -9.00 -7.32 -2.92
CA TYR A 235 -7.60 -7.51 -3.34
C TYR A 235 -7.03 -6.32 -4.13
N ASP A 236 -5.70 -6.29 -4.24
CA ASP A 236 -4.91 -5.27 -4.95
C ASP A 236 -4.96 -5.44 -6.48
N ARG A 237 -5.95 -4.80 -7.10
CA ARG A 237 -6.22 -4.91 -8.56
C ARG A 237 -5.12 -4.34 -9.47
N PRO A 238 -4.41 -3.25 -9.15
CA PRO A 238 -3.29 -2.75 -9.97
C PRO A 238 -2.21 -3.77 -10.33
N ILE A 239 -2.06 -4.84 -9.54
CA ILE A 239 -1.07 -5.90 -9.80
C ILE A 239 -1.45 -6.76 -11.01
N LEU A 240 -2.74 -6.88 -11.35
CA LEU A 240 -3.23 -7.80 -12.39
C LEU A 240 -2.65 -7.55 -13.79
N SER A 241 -2.22 -6.32 -14.12
CA SER A 241 -1.55 -6.00 -15.39
C SER A 241 -0.02 -5.94 -15.30
N LYS A 242 0.55 -6.04 -14.09
CA LYS A 242 1.99 -5.83 -13.83
C LYS A 242 2.71 -7.11 -13.46
N LYS A 243 2.08 -7.97 -12.67
CA LYS A 243 2.57 -9.29 -12.28
C LYS A 243 1.48 -10.32 -12.57
N LEU A 244 1.51 -10.82 -13.79
CA LEU A 244 0.66 -11.90 -14.25
C LEU A 244 0.98 -13.19 -13.48
N ALA A 245 0.01 -14.11 -13.35
CA ALA A 245 0.08 -15.34 -12.54
C ALA A 245 -0.10 -15.17 -11.01
N ALA A 246 -0.61 -14.02 -10.54
CA ALA A 246 -0.94 -13.85 -9.12
C ALA A 246 -2.31 -14.46 -8.78
N THR A 247 -2.40 -15.13 -7.62
CA THR A 247 -3.69 -15.64 -7.11
C THR A 247 -4.40 -14.55 -6.32
N ALA A 248 -5.74 -14.59 -6.29
CA ALA A 248 -6.54 -13.67 -5.47
C ALA A 248 -6.09 -13.65 -4.01
N ASP A 249 -5.79 -14.81 -3.43
CA ASP A 249 -5.33 -14.93 -2.05
C ASP A 249 -3.99 -14.20 -1.80
N SER A 250 -3.05 -14.27 -2.76
CA SER A 250 -1.77 -13.54 -2.67
C SER A 250 -1.91 -12.02 -2.78
N LEU A 251 -3.03 -11.55 -3.33
CA LEU A 251 -3.33 -10.14 -3.56
C LEU A 251 -4.31 -9.56 -2.52
N LYS A 252 -4.86 -10.38 -1.61
CA LYS A 252 -5.87 -9.95 -0.64
C LYS A 252 -5.36 -8.79 0.21
N LEU A 253 -6.23 -7.81 0.43
CA LEU A 253 -5.96 -6.64 1.26
C LEU A 253 -5.99 -7.01 2.75
N ARG A 254 -6.94 -7.88 3.12
CA ARG A 254 -7.14 -8.42 4.47
C ARG A 254 -7.50 -9.90 4.40
N SER A 255 -7.21 -10.64 5.47
CA SER A 255 -7.69 -12.01 5.63
C SER A 255 -9.16 -12.03 6.02
N MET A 256 -9.82 -13.18 5.85
CA MET A 256 -11.17 -13.37 6.36
C MET A 256 -11.23 -13.26 7.89
N ASP A 257 -10.20 -13.75 8.59
CA ASP A 257 -10.12 -13.66 10.05
C ASP A 257 -10.06 -12.20 10.51
N PHE A 258 -9.31 -11.34 9.81
CA PHE A 258 -9.31 -9.91 10.09
C PHE A 258 -10.71 -9.28 9.97
N LEU A 259 -11.49 -9.64 8.94
CA LEU A 259 -12.84 -9.13 8.77
C LEU A 259 -13.76 -9.58 9.92
N LYS A 260 -13.63 -10.84 10.36
CA LYS A 260 -14.37 -11.39 11.50
C LYS A 260 -13.97 -10.70 12.81
N ASP A 261 -12.68 -10.53 13.07
CA ASP A 261 -12.14 -9.92 14.29
C ASP A 261 -12.63 -8.47 14.49
N HIS A 262 -13.04 -7.80 13.40
CA HIS A 262 -13.56 -6.43 13.39
C HIS A 262 -15.04 -6.32 13.02
N ASP A 263 -15.78 -7.44 13.07
CA ASP A 263 -17.21 -7.52 12.80
C ASP A 263 -17.62 -6.85 11.47
N ILE A 264 -16.85 -7.11 10.41
CA ILE A 264 -17.14 -6.70 9.04
C ILE A 264 -17.70 -7.92 8.30
N GLU A 265 -18.99 -7.90 8.00
CA GLU A 265 -19.64 -8.98 7.26
C GLU A 265 -19.30 -8.85 5.77
N LEU A 266 -19.00 -9.98 5.13
CA LEU A 266 -18.72 -10.05 3.70
C LEU A 266 -19.59 -11.12 3.04
N MET A 267 -20.37 -10.70 2.04
CA MET A 267 -21.15 -11.57 1.16
C MET A 267 -20.49 -11.58 -0.21
N THR A 268 -19.77 -12.66 -0.53
CA THR A 268 -19.18 -12.90 -1.87
C THR A 268 -20.20 -13.52 -2.82
N GLU A 269 -19.87 -13.56 -4.12
CA GLU A 269 -20.70 -14.16 -5.18
C GLU A 269 -22.15 -13.65 -5.18
N THR A 270 -22.37 -12.44 -4.66
CA THR A 270 -23.68 -11.84 -4.46
C THR A 270 -23.67 -10.44 -5.05
N GLU A 271 -24.51 -10.20 -6.05
CA GLU A 271 -24.59 -8.90 -6.73
C GLU A 271 -25.80 -8.12 -6.23
N ALA A 272 -25.67 -6.79 -6.09
CA ALA A 272 -26.84 -5.93 -5.91
C ALA A 272 -27.58 -5.79 -7.24
N THR A 273 -28.88 -6.10 -7.25
CA THR A 273 -29.72 -6.11 -8.46
C THR A 273 -30.72 -4.96 -8.50
N ALA A 274 -31.06 -4.38 -7.34
CA ALA A 274 -31.85 -3.15 -7.25
C ALA A 274 -31.50 -2.34 -5.99
N LEU A 275 -31.60 -1.02 -6.08
CA LEU A 275 -31.58 -0.11 -4.93
C LEU A 275 -32.87 0.71 -4.91
N ASP A 276 -33.58 0.68 -3.79
CA ASP A 276 -34.77 1.50 -3.52
C ASP A 276 -34.40 2.47 -2.39
N ASN A 277 -34.20 3.75 -2.74
CA ASN A 277 -33.75 4.76 -1.79
C ASN A 277 -34.88 5.25 -0.87
N ASP A 278 -36.13 5.18 -1.32
CA ASP A 278 -37.30 5.59 -0.54
C ASP A 278 -37.55 4.58 0.59
N LYS A 279 -37.44 3.28 0.27
CA LYS A 279 -37.56 2.20 1.26
C LYS A 279 -36.25 1.92 2.02
N LYS A 280 -35.14 2.53 1.60
CA LYS A 280 -33.79 2.28 2.15
C LYS A 280 -33.39 0.81 2.10
N THR A 281 -33.59 0.19 0.93
CA THR A 281 -33.28 -1.23 0.70
C THR A 281 -32.38 -1.48 -0.49
N VAL A 282 -31.57 -2.53 -0.40
CA VAL A 282 -30.83 -3.11 -1.53
C VAL A 282 -31.29 -4.57 -1.72
N THR A 283 -31.73 -4.90 -2.93
CA THR A 283 -32.06 -6.28 -3.33
C THR A 283 -30.83 -6.94 -3.92
N LEU A 284 -30.57 -8.18 -3.52
CA LEU A 284 -29.43 -8.97 -3.95
C LEU A 284 -29.84 -10.06 -4.96
N SER A 285 -28.86 -10.59 -5.70
CA SER A 285 -29.05 -11.65 -6.71
C SER A 285 -29.62 -12.95 -6.13
N ASN A 286 -29.40 -13.21 -4.84
CA ASN A 286 -29.99 -14.34 -4.11
C ASN A 286 -31.37 -14.05 -3.50
N SER A 287 -32.03 -12.97 -3.94
CA SER A 287 -33.33 -12.48 -3.43
C SER A 287 -33.33 -11.95 -1.99
N THR A 288 -32.19 -11.91 -1.31
CA THR A 288 -32.07 -11.24 -0.01
C THR A 288 -32.31 -9.74 -0.19
N VAL A 289 -33.06 -9.14 0.73
CA VAL A 289 -33.26 -7.69 0.81
C VAL A 289 -32.59 -7.17 2.07
N LEU A 290 -31.62 -6.28 1.92
CA LEU A 290 -30.94 -5.62 3.02
C LEU A 290 -31.53 -4.24 3.26
N ASN A 291 -31.94 -3.95 4.50
CA ASN A 291 -32.25 -2.59 4.94
C ASN A 291 -30.95 -1.87 5.34
N TYR A 292 -30.89 -0.56 5.11
CA TYR A 292 -29.74 0.25 5.50
C TYR A 292 -30.14 1.61 6.08
N ASP A 293 -29.30 2.14 6.97
CA ASP A 293 -29.33 3.56 7.36
C ASP A 293 -28.52 4.40 6.38
N ASN A 294 -27.34 3.88 5.97
CA ASN A 294 -26.54 4.41 4.88
C ASN A 294 -26.04 3.30 3.96
N VAL A 295 -25.97 3.59 2.65
CA VAL A 295 -25.37 2.71 1.65
C VAL A 295 -24.23 3.41 0.92
N LEU A 296 -23.11 2.70 0.75
CA LEU A 296 -21.99 3.10 -0.10
C LEU A 296 -21.97 2.27 -1.38
N ILE A 297 -22.09 2.94 -2.52
CA ILE A 297 -21.96 2.34 -3.85
C ILE A 297 -20.48 2.40 -4.27
N ALA A 298 -19.81 1.26 -4.27
CA ALA A 298 -18.39 1.11 -4.59
C ALA A 298 -18.14 0.01 -5.65
N THR A 299 -19.06 -0.13 -6.61
CA THR A 299 -19.06 -1.20 -7.64
C THR A 299 -18.01 -1.00 -8.75
N GLY A 300 -17.36 0.16 -8.78
CA GLY A 300 -16.31 0.48 -9.76
C GLY A 300 -16.81 0.42 -11.20
N GLY A 301 -16.01 -0.14 -12.10
CA GLY A 301 -16.36 -0.30 -13.51
C GLY A 301 -16.08 -1.69 -14.08
N LYS A 302 -16.73 -1.99 -15.20
CA LYS A 302 -16.53 -3.19 -16.03
C LYS A 302 -15.73 -2.84 -17.28
N PRO A 303 -14.80 -3.70 -17.74
CA PRO A 303 -14.09 -3.48 -19.00
C PRO A 303 -15.07 -3.29 -20.17
N ARG A 304 -14.75 -2.38 -21.08
CA ARG A 304 -15.49 -2.23 -22.33
C ARG A 304 -15.01 -3.28 -23.33
N SER A 305 -15.95 -3.88 -24.05
CA SER A 305 -15.71 -4.72 -25.23
C SER A 305 -16.24 -4.04 -26.49
N LEU A 306 -15.73 -4.45 -27.65
CA LEU A 306 -16.26 -4.05 -28.94
C LEU A 306 -17.57 -4.79 -29.24
N SER A 307 -18.56 -4.08 -29.76
CA SER A 307 -19.81 -4.67 -30.26
C SER A 307 -19.75 -4.80 -31.79
N ILE A 308 -18.91 -5.72 -32.26
CA ILE A 308 -18.63 -5.95 -33.69
C ILE A 308 -18.66 -7.45 -34.01
N PRO A 309 -18.82 -7.86 -35.29
CA PRO A 309 -18.87 -9.26 -35.68
C PRO A 309 -17.65 -10.07 -35.21
N GLY A 310 -17.88 -11.27 -34.69
CA GLY A 310 -16.85 -12.21 -34.23
C GLY A 310 -16.29 -11.91 -32.83
N ASN A 311 -16.82 -10.91 -32.11
CA ASN A 311 -16.35 -10.60 -30.75
C ASN A 311 -16.69 -11.70 -29.71
N ASP A 312 -17.52 -12.67 -30.09
CA ASP A 312 -17.92 -13.85 -29.34
C ASP A 312 -16.98 -15.06 -29.53
N LEU A 313 -15.99 -14.95 -30.42
CA LEU A 313 -14.98 -16.00 -30.64
C LEU A 313 -14.15 -16.29 -29.38
N GLU A 314 -13.69 -17.53 -29.26
CA GLU A 314 -12.69 -17.90 -28.26
C GLU A 314 -11.37 -17.14 -28.48
N ASN A 315 -10.57 -17.03 -27.41
CA ASN A 315 -9.28 -16.33 -27.35
C ASN A 315 -9.36 -14.79 -27.46
N ILE A 316 -10.56 -14.22 -27.30
CA ILE A 316 -10.76 -12.80 -27.11
C ILE A 316 -10.97 -12.53 -25.62
N PHE A 317 -10.05 -11.79 -25.00
CA PHE A 317 -10.01 -11.58 -23.56
C PHE A 317 -10.21 -10.12 -23.17
N LEU A 318 -10.77 -9.95 -21.98
CA LEU A 318 -10.73 -8.74 -21.18
C LEU A 318 -9.86 -8.99 -19.96
N LEU A 319 -9.40 -7.93 -19.28
CA LEU A 319 -8.67 -8.04 -18.03
C LEU A 319 -9.39 -7.28 -16.93
N ARG A 320 -9.94 -8.00 -15.94
CA ARG A 320 -10.49 -7.40 -14.73
C ARG A 320 -10.20 -8.18 -13.46
N SER A 321 -10.15 -9.51 -13.52
CA SER A 321 -9.97 -10.39 -12.37
C SER A 321 -8.64 -11.16 -12.39
N PRO A 322 -8.25 -11.81 -11.28
CA PRO A 322 -7.12 -12.74 -11.24
C PRO A 322 -7.27 -13.89 -12.26
N GLU A 323 -8.49 -14.40 -12.46
CA GLU A 323 -8.79 -15.46 -13.43
C GLU A 323 -8.47 -15.00 -14.84
N ASP A 324 -8.95 -13.81 -15.23
CA ASP A 324 -8.63 -13.21 -16.52
C ASP A 324 -7.11 -13.09 -16.71
N ALA A 325 -6.41 -12.53 -15.72
CA ALA A 325 -4.98 -12.32 -15.76
C ALA A 325 -4.20 -13.63 -15.95
N ASN A 326 -4.60 -14.68 -15.24
CA ASN A 326 -3.95 -15.98 -15.25
C ASN A 326 -4.27 -16.76 -16.52
N GLN A 327 -5.50 -16.69 -17.01
CA GLN A 327 -5.89 -17.28 -18.29
C GLN A 327 -5.09 -16.66 -19.44
N ILE A 328 -5.05 -15.33 -19.53
CA ILE A 328 -4.24 -14.61 -20.52
C ILE A 328 -2.76 -15.03 -20.40
N ALA A 329 -2.20 -15.01 -19.19
CA ALA A 329 -0.78 -15.32 -18.98
C ALA A 329 -0.41 -16.74 -19.42
N SER A 330 -1.28 -17.71 -19.19
CA SER A 330 -1.09 -19.11 -19.58
C SER A 330 -1.18 -19.31 -21.10
N PHE A 331 -1.98 -18.50 -21.79
CA PHE A 331 -2.24 -18.66 -23.21
C PHE A 331 -1.18 -18.00 -24.10
N VAL A 332 -0.60 -16.88 -23.65
CA VAL A 332 0.31 -16.04 -24.45
C VAL A 332 1.60 -16.73 -24.95
N PRO A 333 2.28 -17.63 -24.22
CA PRO A 333 3.58 -18.16 -24.65
C PRO A 333 3.58 -18.72 -26.08
N GLY A 334 4.46 -18.18 -26.93
CA GLY A 334 4.58 -18.59 -28.33
C GLY A 334 3.40 -18.21 -29.25
N LYS A 335 2.47 -17.35 -28.81
CA LYS A 335 1.31 -16.90 -29.60
C LYS A 335 1.52 -15.54 -30.26
N ASN A 336 0.77 -15.27 -31.31
CA ASN A 336 0.63 -13.94 -31.91
C ASN A 336 -0.46 -13.17 -31.17
N VAL A 337 -0.03 -12.19 -30.37
CA VAL A 337 -0.90 -11.42 -29.49
C VAL A 337 -1.30 -10.11 -30.16
N VAL A 338 -2.60 -9.84 -30.24
CA VAL A 338 -3.14 -8.53 -30.62
C VAL A 338 -3.73 -7.84 -29.39
N ILE A 339 -3.27 -6.64 -29.08
CA ILE A 339 -3.78 -5.84 -27.95
C ILE A 339 -4.51 -4.63 -28.52
N ILE A 340 -5.82 -4.55 -28.29
CA ILE A 340 -6.63 -3.41 -28.73
C ILE A 340 -6.68 -2.38 -27.61
N GLY A 341 -5.96 -1.27 -27.77
CA GLY A 341 -5.89 -0.17 -26.81
C GLY A 341 -4.45 0.14 -26.41
N THR A 342 -4.01 1.36 -26.70
CA THR A 342 -2.65 1.85 -26.45
C THR A 342 -2.56 2.76 -25.21
N SER A 343 -3.30 2.40 -24.16
CA SER A 343 -3.29 3.08 -22.85
C SER A 343 -2.65 2.20 -21.78
N PHE A 344 -2.75 2.56 -20.49
CA PHE A 344 -1.94 1.98 -19.41
C PHE A 344 -2.03 0.46 -19.34
N ILE A 345 -3.23 -0.13 -19.27
CA ILE A 345 -3.39 -1.59 -19.17
C ILE A 345 -2.82 -2.29 -20.40
N GLY A 346 -3.15 -1.83 -21.60
CA GLY A 346 -2.68 -2.45 -22.85
C GLY A 346 -1.16 -2.42 -22.97
N MET A 347 -0.54 -1.29 -22.61
CA MET A 347 0.92 -1.13 -22.67
C MET A 347 1.64 -1.85 -21.53
N GLU A 348 1.04 -2.00 -20.35
CA GLU A 348 1.58 -2.85 -19.29
C GLU A 348 1.58 -4.33 -19.71
N LEU A 349 0.50 -4.79 -20.35
CA LEU A 349 0.41 -6.14 -20.91
C LEU A 349 1.40 -6.35 -22.06
N ALA A 350 1.49 -5.42 -23.01
CA ALA A 350 2.47 -5.49 -24.09
C ALA A 350 3.90 -5.63 -23.53
N SER A 351 4.21 -4.89 -22.47
CA SER A 351 5.53 -4.99 -21.82
C SER A 351 5.78 -6.33 -21.14
N ASN A 352 4.73 -6.99 -20.62
CA ASN A 352 4.80 -8.30 -19.99
C ASN A 352 4.93 -9.46 -20.97
N PHE A 353 4.52 -9.26 -22.23
CA PHE A 353 4.44 -10.29 -23.25
C PHE A 353 5.53 -10.21 -24.32
N ALA A 354 6.21 -9.07 -24.43
CA ALA A 354 7.22 -8.83 -25.47
C ALA A 354 8.30 -9.91 -25.57
N ASP A 355 8.66 -10.56 -24.46
CA ASP A 355 9.67 -11.63 -24.39
C ASP A 355 9.08 -13.05 -24.27
N LYS A 356 7.75 -13.19 -24.26
CA LYS A 356 7.05 -14.48 -24.07
C LYS A 356 6.20 -14.90 -25.27
N ALA A 357 5.60 -13.93 -25.95
CA ALA A 357 4.79 -14.14 -27.14
C ALA A 357 5.68 -14.41 -28.38
N ALA A 358 5.12 -15.05 -29.42
CA ALA A 358 5.78 -15.10 -30.72
C ALA A 358 5.78 -13.72 -31.40
N SER A 359 4.70 -12.95 -31.22
CA SER A 359 4.65 -11.54 -31.60
C SER A 359 3.62 -10.77 -30.76
N VAL A 360 3.82 -9.46 -30.61
CA VAL A 360 2.85 -8.57 -29.97
C VAL A 360 2.56 -7.42 -30.91
N THR A 361 1.28 -7.19 -31.21
CA THR A 361 0.80 -6.05 -32.01
C THR A 361 -0.19 -5.24 -31.19
N CYS A 362 0.15 -3.98 -30.92
CA CYS A 362 -0.73 -3.04 -30.25
C CYS A 362 -1.50 -2.20 -31.27
N VAL A 363 -2.82 -2.10 -31.08
CA VAL A 363 -3.74 -1.35 -31.94
C VAL A 363 -4.23 -0.12 -31.19
N GLY A 364 -4.05 1.05 -31.78
CA GLY A 364 -4.50 2.32 -31.23
C GLY A 364 -5.31 3.13 -32.23
N ARG A 365 -6.27 3.90 -31.72
CA ARG A 365 -7.03 4.88 -32.52
C ARG A 365 -6.28 6.19 -32.75
N SER A 366 -5.14 6.35 -32.10
CA SER A 366 -4.30 7.55 -32.19
C SER A 366 -2.93 7.16 -32.74
N SER A 367 -2.33 8.05 -33.51
CA SER A 367 -0.96 7.97 -34.04
C SER A 367 0.08 7.71 -32.94
N ILE A 368 -0.07 8.37 -31.79
CA ILE A 368 0.88 8.28 -30.67
C ILE A 368 0.16 7.79 -29.41
N PRO A 369 0.64 6.70 -28.75
CA PRO A 369 0.08 6.24 -27.49
C PRO A 369 0.23 7.32 -26.42
N PHE A 370 -0.72 7.42 -25.50
CA PHE A 370 -0.73 8.38 -24.39
C PHE A 370 -0.68 9.87 -24.77
N ALA A 371 -0.79 10.28 -26.03
CA ALA A 371 -0.65 11.70 -26.41
C ALA A 371 -1.56 12.64 -25.59
N ASN A 372 -2.81 12.23 -25.36
CA ASN A 372 -3.78 13.02 -24.57
C ASN A 372 -3.47 13.10 -23.08
N VAL A 373 -2.63 12.22 -22.54
CA VAL A 373 -2.36 12.10 -21.08
C VAL A 373 -0.95 12.53 -20.73
N LEU A 374 0.03 12.18 -21.57
CA LEU A 374 1.45 12.39 -21.34
C LEU A 374 2.08 13.30 -22.41
N GLY A 375 1.34 13.77 -23.40
CA GLY A 375 1.86 14.56 -24.52
C GLY A 375 2.59 13.69 -25.56
N GLU A 376 2.72 14.23 -26.77
CA GLU A 376 3.27 13.51 -27.92
C GLU A 376 4.72 13.07 -27.70
N LYS A 377 5.56 13.92 -27.12
CA LYS A 377 6.99 13.62 -26.93
C LYS A 377 7.21 12.39 -26.03
N ILE A 378 6.51 12.32 -24.90
CA ILE A 378 6.60 11.17 -23.97
C ILE A 378 5.91 9.95 -24.57
N GLY A 379 4.76 10.14 -25.22
CA GLY A 379 4.06 9.07 -25.93
C GLY A 379 4.92 8.40 -27.00
N ALA A 380 5.60 9.18 -27.84
CA ALA A 380 6.50 8.70 -28.87
C ALA A 380 7.71 7.96 -28.27
N MET A 381 8.26 8.45 -27.16
CA MET A 381 9.33 7.75 -26.43
C MET A 381 8.86 6.38 -25.92
N LEU A 382 7.65 6.30 -25.35
CA LEU A 382 7.09 5.03 -24.89
C LEU A 382 6.84 4.08 -26.07
N LYS A 383 6.27 4.56 -27.17
CA LYS A 383 6.10 3.79 -28.41
C LYS A 383 7.43 3.20 -28.88
N LYS A 384 8.47 4.03 -29.00
CA LYS A 384 9.82 3.59 -29.39
C LYS A 384 10.42 2.57 -28.44
N THR A 385 10.17 2.72 -27.14
CA THR A 385 10.62 1.75 -26.12
C THR A 385 10.01 0.37 -26.34
N HIS A 386 8.71 0.31 -26.69
CA HIS A 386 8.01 -0.92 -27.04
C HIS A 386 8.48 -1.50 -28.38
N GLU A 387 8.67 -0.67 -29.40
CA GLU A 387 9.19 -1.09 -30.70
C GLU A 387 10.60 -1.69 -30.60
N ASN A 388 11.47 -1.10 -29.78
CA ASN A 388 12.79 -1.67 -29.47
C ASN A 388 12.74 -3.04 -28.78
N LYS A 389 11.56 -3.44 -28.27
CA LYS A 389 11.28 -4.76 -27.69
C LYS A 389 10.49 -5.65 -28.65
N GLY A 390 10.39 -5.28 -29.92
CA GLY A 390 9.73 -6.08 -30.96
C GLY A 390 8.21 -5.92 -31.03
N VAL A 391 7.62 -5.04 -30.21
CA VAL A 391 6.17 -4.76 -30.27
C VAL A 391 5.86 -3.95 -31.52
N LYS A 392 4.89 -4.41 -32.30
CA LYS A 392 4.38 -3.72 -33.49
C LYS A 392 3.23 -2.79 -33.11
N PHE A 393 3.07 -1.68 -33.83
CA PHE A 393 1.96 -0.76 -33.65
C PHE A 393 1.16 -0.61 -34.92
N ILE A 394 -0.16 -0.66 -34.78
CA ILE A 394 -1.11 -0.23 -35.80
C ILE A 394 -1.87 0.95 -35.22
N THR A 395 -1.59 2.13 -35.76
CA THR A 395 -2.13 3.40 -35.27
C THR A 395 -3.24 3.89 -36.18
N ASP A 396 -4.00 4.87 -35.69
CA ASP A 396 -5.09 5.51 -36.45
C ASP A 396 -6.09 4.48 -37.01
N ALA A 397 -6.23 3.36 -36.31
CA ALA A 397 -6.95 2.19 -36.78
C ALA A 397 -8.17 1.89 -35.92
N ALA A 398 -9.24 1.48 -36.60
CA ALA A 398 -10.46 0.99 -36.00
C ALA A 398 -10.69 -0.45 -36.43
N VAL A 399 -10.88 -1.33 -35.44
CA VAL A 399 -11.21 -2.74 -35.65
C VAL A 399 -12.66 -2.85 -36.13
N SER A 400 -12.89 -3.58 -37.21
CA SER A 400 -14.18 -3.75 -37.87
C SER A 400 -14.86 -5.07 -37.53
N SER A 401 -14.07 -6.14 -37.37
CA SER A 401 -14.54 -7.49 -37.06
C SER A 401 -13.39 -8.38 -36.60
N PHE A 402 -13.73 -9.55 -36.06
CA PHE A 402 -12.81 -10.63 -35.78
C PHE A 402 -13.11 -11.81 -36.72
N LYS A 403 -12.06 -12.45 -37.24
CA LYS A 403 -12.18 -13.70 -38.01
C LYS A 403 -11.77 -14.86 -37.13
N GLY A 404 -12.43 -15.99 -37.34
CA GLY A 404 -12.12 -17.22 -36.65
C GLY A 404 -12.30 -18.45 -37.52
N ASP A 405 -11.65 -19.52 -37.09
CA ASP A 405 -11.82 -20.87 -37.62
C ASP A 405 -12.14 -21.80 -36.44
N ASN A 406 -13.10 -22.71 -36.62
CA ASN A 406 -13.61 -23.60 -35.56
C ASN A 406 -13.94 -22.87 -34.24
N GLY A 407 -14.53 -21.66 -34.33
CA GLY A 407 -14.92 -20.84 -33.18
C GLY A 407 -13.78 -20.08 -32.48
N LYS A 408 -12.54 -20.18 -32.98
CA LYS A 408 -11.35 -19.55 -32.38
C LYS A 408 -10.83 -18.41 -33.23
N LEU A 409 -10.38 -17.33 -32.60
CA LEU A 409 -9.75 -16.20 -33.27
C LEU A 409 -8.56 -16.65 -34.15
N THR A 410 -8.53 -16.16 -35.38
CA THR A 410 -7.39 -16.30 -36.33
C THR A 410 -6.88 -14.97 -36.83
N ALA A 411 -7.72 -13.93 -36.90
CA ALA A 411 -7.30 -12.58 -37.30
C ALA A 411 -8.20 -11.46 -36.76
N VAL A 412 -7.60 -10.27 -36.62
CA VAL A 412 -8.28 -9.01 -36.33
C VAL A 412 -8.36 -8.18 -37.61
N CYS A 413 -9.56 -7.77 -38.00
CA CYS A 413 -9.82 -7.02 -39.24
C CYS A 413 -10.06 -5.54 -38.95
N PHE A 414 -9.64 -4.68 -39.87
CA PHE A 414 -9.73 -3.23 -39.75
C PHE A 414 -10.61 -2.62 -40.85
N ASN A 415 -11.17 -1.43 -40.59
CA ASN A 415 -12.02 -0.72 -41.54
C ASN A 415 -11.35 -0.40 -42.89
N ASN A 416 -10.01 -0.36 -42.94
CA ASN A 416 -9.24 -0.12 -44.16
C ASN A 416 -8.96 -1.41 -44.97
N GLY A 417 -9.56 -2.54 -44.59
CA GLY A 417 -9.35 -3.85 -45.23
C GLY A 417 -8.07 -4.58 -44.81
N THR A 418 -7.25 -4.00 -43.93
CA THR A 418 -6.08 -4.69 -43.36
C THR A 418 -6.54 -5.81 -42.44
N GLU A 419 -5.78 -6.92 -42.42
CA GLU A 419 -6.00 -8.03 -41.50
C GLU A 419 -4.69 -8.37 -40.80
N VAL A 420 -4.77 -8.59 -39.49
CA VAL A 420 -3.62 -8.99 -38.67
C VAL A 420 -3.89 -10.38 -38.12
N PRO A 421 -3.06 -11.37 -38.48
CA PRO A 421 -3.12 -12.69 -37.86
C PRO A 421 -2.89 -12.59 -36.35
N GLY A 422 -3.71 -13.29 -35.58
CA GLY A 422 -3.64 -13.29 -34.12
C GLY A 422 -4.29 -14.52 -33.54
N ASP A 423 -3.57 -15.20 -32.65
CA ASP A 423 -4.09 -16.36 -31.91
C ASP A 423 -4.88 -15.92 -30.66
N ILE A 424 -4.61 -14.72 -30.18
CA ILE A 424 -5.20 -14.13 -28.99
C ILE A 424 -5.40 -12.62 -29.19
N CYS A 425 -6.56 -12.11 -28.78
CA CYS A 425 -6.85 -10.69 -28.73
C CYS A 425 -7.16 -10.26 -27.29
N ILE A 426 -6.56 -9.17 -26.82
CA ILE A 426 -6.85 -8.59 -25.50
C ILE A 426 -7.38 -7.16 -25.68
N GLN A 427 -8.56 -6.88 -25.12
CA GLN A 427 -9.21 -5.57 -25.28
C GLN A 427 -8.95 -4.68 -24.04
N GLY A 428 -8.09 -3.68 -24.21
CA GLY A 428 -7.74 -2.66 -23.22
C GLY A 428 -8.44 -1.34 -23.47
N LEU A 429 -9.77 -1.35 -23.62
CA LEU A 429 -10.57 -0.22 -24.10
C LEU A 429 -11.09 0.70 -22.99
N GLY A 430 -10.57 0.60 -21.76
CA GLY A 430 -11.11 1.31 -20.60
C GLY A 430 -12.37 0.64 -20.04
N VAL A 431 -13.07 1.35 -19.15
CA VAL A 431 -14.20 0.78 -18.36
C VAL A 431 -15.47 1.61 -18.49
N SER A 432 -16.60 0.98 -18.22
CA SER A 432 -17.90 1.62 -17.99
C SER A 432 -18.34 1.42 -16.53
N PRO A 433 -18.99 2.40 -15.89
CA PRO A 433 -19.53 2.25 -14.53
C PRO A 433 -20.50 1.06 -14.39
N CYS A 434 -20.47 0.38 -13.25
CA CYS A 434 -21.38 -0.72 -12.93
C CYS A 434 -22.62 -0.20 -12.18
N THR A 435 -23.63 0.27 -12.92
CA THR A 435 -24.76 1.03 -12.37
C THR A 435 -26.14 0.50 -12.74
N GLU A 436 -26.22 -0.69 -13.34
CA GLU A 436 -27.48 -1.26 -13.83
C GLU A 436 -28.55 -1.35 -12.74
N PHE A 437 -28.15 -1.71 -11.52
CA PHE A 437 -29.03 -1.85 -10.35
C PHE A 437 -29.57 -0.50 -9.80
N LEU A 438 -29.03 0.63 -10.27
CA LEU A 438 -29.49 1.97 -9.88
C LEU A 438 -30.65 2.47 -10.75
N LYS A 439 -31.06 1.70 -11.76
CA LYS A 439 -32.21 2.04 -12.59
C LYS A 439 -33.45 2.26 -11.69
N ASN A 440 -34.08 3.41 -11.83
CA ASN A 440 -35.24 3.86 -11.03
C ASN A 440 -34.97 4.08 -9.53
N SER A 441 -33.71 4.11 -9.09
CA SER A 441 -33.35 4.33 -7.68
C SER A 441 -33.44 5.79 -7.22
N GLY A 442 -33.53 6.73 -8.17
CA GLY A 442 -33.42 8.17 -7.90
C GLY A 442 -31.99 8.67 -7.64
N VAL A 443 -30.98 7.80 -7.70
CA VAL A 443 -29.57 8.18 -7.55
C VAL A 443 -29.11 8.97 -8.79
N PRO A 444 -28.53 10.17 -8.64
CA PRO A 444 -28.12 11.00 -9.77
C PRO A 444 -26.90 10.40 -10.50
N GLN A 445 -26.98 10.35 -11.83
CA GLN A 445 -25.94 9.78 -12.69
C GLN A 445 -25.64 10.70 -13.88
N THR A 446 -24.40 10.65 -14.37
CA THR A 446 -24.04 11.25 -15.66
C THR A 446 -24.63 10.44 -16.82
N SER A 447 -24.57 10.96 -18.05
CA SER A 447 -24.98 10.22 -19.25
C SER A 447 -24.17 8.93 -19.48
N ARG A 448 -22.95 8.84 -18.95
CA ARG A 448 -22.10 7.64 -18.99
C ARG A 448 -22.45 6.62 -17.89
N GLY A 449 -23.27 7.02 -16.92
CA GLY A 449 -23.68 6.19 -15.79
C GLY A 449 -22.87 6.45 -14.51
N ASP A 450 -21.79 7.23 -14.53
CA ASP A 450 -21.03 7.56 -13.32
C ASP A 450 -21.97 8.24 -12.28
N VAL A 451 -21.90 7.83 -11.02
CA VAL A 451 -22.74 8.37 -9.93
C VAL A 451 -22.23 9.74 -9.54
N ILE A 452 -23.10 10.75 -9.61
CA ILE A 452 -22.75 12.13 -9.27
C ILE A 452 -22.79 12.28 -7.75
N VAL A 453 -21.70 12.80 -7.18
CA VAL A 453 -21.60 13.07 -5.74
C VAL A 453 -21.20 14.51 -5.47
N ASP A 454 -21.46 14.97 -4.24
CA ASP A 454 -20.93 16.21 -3.72
C ASP A 454 -19.49 16.06 -3.17
N LYS A 455 -18.95 17.13 -2.58
CA LYS A 455 -17.60 17.14 -1.97
C LYS A 455 -17.47 16.26 -0.72
N TYR A 456 -18.58 15.71 -0.22
CA TYR A 456 -18.64 14.78 0.90
C TYR A 456 -18.82 13.33 0.42
N MET A 457 -18.76 13.08 -0.89
CA MET A 457 -19.01 11.79 -1.54
C MET A 457 -20.46 11.30 -1.40
N LYS A 458 -21.39 12.21 -1.08
CA LYS A 458 -22.83 11.92 -0.95
C LYS A 458 -23.53 12.15 -2.30
N ALA A 459 -24.31 11.18 -2.74
CA ALA A 459 -25.11 11.26 -3.96
C ALA A 459 -26.51 11.83 -3.68
N CYS A 460 -27.15 11.32 -2.63
CA CYS A 460 -28.41 11.82 -2.08
C CYS A 460 -28.52 11.37 -0.61
N GLU A 461 -29.65 11.66 0.07
CA GLU A 461 -29.80 11.29 1.48
C GLU A 461 -29.62 9.80 1.71
N GLY A 462 -28.75 9.42 2.66
CA GLY A 462 -28.41 8.02 2.94
C GLY A 462 -27.61 7.26 1.86
N VAL A 463 -27.24 7.88 0.74
CA VAL A 463 -26.55 7.20 -0.37
C VAL A 463 -25.25 7.91 -0.73
N PHE A 464 -24.16 7.14 -0.73
CA PHE A 464 -22.81 7.59 -1.04
C PHE A 464 -22.24 6.79 -2.20
N ALA A 465 -21.23 7.31 -2.90
CA ALA A 465 -20.51 6.56 -3.93
C ALA A 465 -19.00 6.80 -3.87
N ALA A 466 -18.20 5.76 -4.18
CA ALA A 466 -16.75 5.79 -4.07
C ALA A 466 -16.02 4.91 -5.10
N GLY A 467 -14.77 5.26 -5.42
CA GLY A 467 -13.98 4.59 -6.46
C GLY A 467 -14.36 5.00 -7.88
N ASP A 468 -14.04 4.13 -8.86
CA ASP A 468 -14.14 4.40 -10.31
C ASP A 468 -15.55 4.78 -10.79
N ILE A 469 -16.59 4.50 -10.00
CA ILE A 469 -17.99 4.82 -10.32
C ILE A 469 -18.34 6.28 -10.05
N ALA A 470 -17.57 6.98 -9.22
CA ALA A 470 -17.93 8.31 -8.74
C ALA A 470 -17.51 9.42 -9.70
N HIS A 471 -18.44 10.33 -9.99
CA HIS A 471 -18.21 11.61 -10.64
C HIS A 471 -18.23 12.71 -9.56
N PHE A 472 -17.05 13.11 -9.09
CA PHE A 472 -16.86 13.85 -7.85
C PHE A 472 -16.18 15.20 -8.10
N PRO A 473 -16.42 16.24 -7.28
CA PRO A 473 -15.78 17.54 -7.41
C PRO A 473 -14.33 17.49 -6.90
N LEU A 474 -13.39 17.95 -7.72
CA LEU A 474 -11.95 17.93 -7.40
C LEU A 474 -11.45 19.34 -7.03
N LYS A 475 -11.01 19.51 -5.77
CA LYS A 475 -10.62 20.81 -5.18
C LYS A 475 -9.53 21.55 -5.96
N MET A 476 -8.49 20.86 -6.44
CA MET A 476 -7.38 21.51 -7.19
C MET A 476 -7.82 22.14 -8.52
N LEU A 477 -8.99 21.72 -9.04
CA LEU A 477 -9.65 22.27 -10.23
C LEU A 477 -10.79 23.23 -9.89
N GLY A 478 -10.83 23.77 -8.67
CA GLY A 478 -11.90 24.67 -8.25
C GLY A 478 -13.26 23.97 -8.15
N TRP A 479 -13.27 22.69 -7.75
CA TRP A 479 -14.46 21.85 -7.58
C TRP A 479 -15.18 21.47 -8.87
N GLU A 480 -14.51 21.56 -10.02
CA GLU A 480 -14.97 20.89 -11.24
C GLU A 480 -15.14 19.38 -10.99
N LYS A 481 -16.23 18.80 -11.50
CA LYS A 481 -16.50 17.37 -11.34
C LYS A 481 -15.76 16.56 -12.37
N VAL A 482 -15.12 15.48 -11.93
CA VAL A 482 -14.30 14.59 -12.74
C VAL A 482 -14.58 13.13 -12.38
N SER A 483 -14.23 12.22 -13.29
CA SER A 483 -14.22 10.78 -13.04
C SER A 483 -12.78 10.28 -13.18
N ILE A 484 -12.20 9.77 -12.09
CA ILE A 484 -10.79 9.34 -12.04
C ILE A 484 -10.71 7.89 -11.57
N GLY A 485 -10.32 6.99 -12.48
CA GLY A 485 -10.17 5.56 -12.20
C GLY A 485 -8.80 5.18 -11.66
N HIS A 486 -8.41 5.73 -10.50
CA HIS A 486 -7.11 5.47 -9.88
C HIS A 486 -7.24 4.79 -8.51
N TRP A 487 -6.28 3.91 -8.21
CA TRP A 487 -6.24 3.15 -6.96
C TRP A 487 -6.07 4.00 -5.70
N GLN A 488 -5.33 5.11 -5.78
CA GLN A 488 -5.20 6.05 -4.68
C GLN A 488 -6.53 6.77 -4.40
N ILE A 489 -7.16 7.29 -5.46
CA ILE A 489 -8.44 7.98 -5.39
C ILE A 489 -9.54 7.07 -4.83
N SER A 490 -9.57 5.80 -5.20
CA SER A 490 -10.59 4.87 -4.69
C SER A 490 -10.54 4.72 -3.16
N HIS A 491 -9.35 4.60 -2.56
CA HIS A 491 -9.20 4.58 -1.11
C HIS A 491 -9.59 5.91 -0.47
N LYS A 492 -9.21 7.05 -1.08
CA LYS A 492 -9.60 8.37 -0.58
C LYS A 492 -11.10 8.57 -0.59
N HIS A 493 -11.77 8.16 -1.66
CA HIS A 493 -13.23 8.16 -1.74
C HIS A 493 -13.85 7.32 -0.62
N GLY A 494 -13.34 6.10 -0.39
CA GLY A 494 -13.81 5.22 0.66
C GLY A 494 -13.67 5.81 2.06
N LEU A 495 -12.50 6.40 2.37
CA LEU A 495 -12.25 7.11 3.64
C LEU A 495 -13.25 8.27 3.84
N THR A 496 -13.33 9.17 2.86
CA THR A 496 -14.18 10.37 2.96
C THR A 496 -15.66 9.99 3.05
N ALA A 497 -16.13 9.04 2.23
CA ALA A 497 -17.51 8.58 2.29
C ALA A 497 -17.85 7.96 3.66
N ALA A 498 -17.01 7.08 4.20
CA ALA A 498 -17.25 6.45 5.51
C ALA A 498 -17.34 7.48 6.65
N ARG A 499 -16.46 8.49 6.66
CA ARG A 499 -16.54 9.60 7.63
C ARG A 499 -17.84 10.39 7.50
N ASN A 500 -18.30 10.62 6.28
CA ASN A 500 -19.52 11.38 6.04
C ASN A 500 -20.81 10.58 6.26
N MET A 501 -20.77 9.25 6.09
CA MET A 501 -21.82 8.34 6.59
C MET A 501 -21.97 8.44 8.11
N LEU A 502 -20.91 8.80 8.83
CA LEU A 502 -20.92 9.07 10.28
C LEU A 502 -21.23 10.54 10.64
N GLY A 503 -21.54 11.39 9.65
CA GLY A 503 -21.90 12.79 9.87
C GLY A 503 -20.72 13.73 10.15
N ARG A 504 -19.49 13.36 9.78
CA ARG A 504 -18.30 14.19 10.02
C ARG A 504 -18.22 15.47 9.16
N ASN A 505 -18.93 15.51 8.04
CA ASN A 505 -18.93 16.64 7.09
C ASN A 505 -17.50 17.04 6.64
N GLU A 506 -16.67 16.05 6.33
CA GLU A 506 -15.29 16.23 5.84
C GLU A 506 -15.28 16.26 4.31
N GLU A 507 -14.76 17.35 3.73
CA GLU A 507 -14.59 17.47 2.29
C GLU A 507 -13.49 16.53 1.76
N ILE A 508 -13.66 16.03 0.55
CA ILE A 508 -12.58 15.35 -0.14
C ILE A 508 -11.43 16.34 -0.44
N ASP A 509 -10.26 16.04 0.11
CA ASP A 509 -9.04 16.82 -0.10
C ASP A 509 -7.85 15.91 -0.38
N THR A 510 -7.41 15.87 -1.64
CA THR A 510 -6.29 15.05 -2.12
C THR A 510 -5.82 15.55 -3.48
N ILE A 511 -4.59 15.19 -3.84
CA ILE A 511 -4.07 15.33 -5.20
C ILE A 511 -4.01 13.93 -5.82
N PRO A 512 -4.69 13.69 -6.97
CA PRO A 512 -4.65 12.39 -7.62
C PRO A 512 -3.22 11.96 -7.89
N PHE A 513 -2.89 10.71 -7.56
CA PHE A 513 -1.57 10.14 -7.80
C PHE A 513 -1.70 8.74 -8.40
N PHE A 514 -0.94 8.45 -9.45
CA PHE A 514 -0.86 7.10 -10.01
C PHE A 514 0.50 6.79 -10.60
N TRP A 515 0.69 5.53 -10.97
CA TRP A 515 1.89 5.05 -11.63
C TRP A 515 1.55 4.01 -12.69
N THR A 516 2.45 3.86 -13.65
CA THR A 516 2.47 2.73 -14.58
C THR A 516 3.88 2.17 -14.63
N SER A 517 4.01 0.84 -14.74
CA SER A 517 5.31 0.16 -14.81
C SER A 517 5.40 -0.69 -16.06
N GLN A 518 6.42 -0.42 -16.88
CA GLN A 518 6.65 -1.08 -18.16
C GLN A 518 8.15 -1.37 -18.26
N TYR A 519 8.54 -2.63 -18.52
CA TYR A 519 9.94 -3.05 -18.62
C TYR A 519 10.81 -2.68 -17.41
N GLY A 520 10.23 -2.73 -16.19
CA GLY A 520 10.93 -2.37 -14.95
C GLY A 520 11.17 -0.87 -14.76
N LYS A 521 10.67 -0.02 -15.66
CA LYS A 521 10.68 1.44 -15.50
C LYS A 521 9.30 1.93 -15.17
N SER A 522 9.21 2.97 -14.36
CA SER A 522 7.93 3.53 -13.92
C SER A 522 7.78 4.99 -14.28
N ILE A 523 6.62 5.34 -14.81
CA ILE A 523 6.14 6.72 -14.87
C ILE A 523 5.27 6.93 -13.64
N ARG A 524 5.51 8.04 -12.95
CA ARG A 524 4.71 8.49 -11.80
C ARG A 524 4.04 9.79 -12.18
N TYR A 525 2.76 9.92 -11.88
CA TYR A 525 1.95 11.05 -12.27
C TYR A 525 1.17 11.58 -11.07
N CYS A 526 1.18 12.89 -10.87
CA CYS A 526 0.35 13.56 -9.88
C CYS A 526 -0.44 14.72 -10.49
N GLY A 527 -1.58 15.04 -9.88
CA GLY A 527 -2.52 16.03 -10.38
C GLY A 527 -3.52 15.47 -11.37
N HIS A 528 -4.23 16.35 -12.07
CA HIS A 528 -5.19 15.98 -13.11
C HIS A 528 -5.27 17.07 -14.17
N ALA A 529 -4.75 16.79 -15.36
CA ALA A 529 -4.89 17.65 -16.53
C ALA A 529 -5.82 16.99 -17.54
N HIS A 530 -7.11 17.38 -17.57
CA HIS A 530 -8.05 16.93 -18.61
C HIS A 530 -7.58 17.37 -20.01
N SER A 531 -6.98 18.56 -20.07
CA SER A 531 -6.35 19.15 -21.26
C SER A 531 -5.20 20.04 -20.81
N PHE A 532 -4.16 20.15 -21.63
CA PHE A 532 -3.04 21.07 -21.45
C PHE A 532 -2.70 21.69 -22.81
N ASP A 533 -2.19 22.91 -22.81
CA ASP A 533 -1.71 23.62 -24.01
C ASP A 533 -0.18 23.70 -24.06
N ASP A 534 0.48 23.32 -22.97
CA ASP A 534 1.93 23.40 -22.83
C ASP A 534 2.48 22.29 -21.93
N VAL A 535 3.70 21.83 -22.24
CA VAL A 535 4.42 20.83 -21.47
C VAL A 535 5.86 21.29 -21.28
N VAL A 536 6.18 21.73 -20.06
CA VAL A 536 7.54 22.10 -19.68
C VAL A 536 8.27 20.84 -19.25
N ILE A 537 9.43 20.55 -19.85
CA ILE A 537 10.20 19.34 -19.57
C ILE A 537 11.55 19.74 -18.97
N ASP A 538 11.82 19.21 -17.78
CA ASP A 538 13.12 19.25 -17.13
C ASP A 538 13.78 17.86 -17.25
N GLY A 539 15.02 17.82 -17.69
CA GLY A 539 15.76 16.58 -18.01
C GLY A 539 15.58 16.11 -19.46
N SER A 540 15.79 14.81 -19.69
CA SER A 540 15.83 14.19 -21.02
C SER A 540 14.78 13.09 -21.17
N VAL A 541 13.88 13.26 -22.14
CA VAL A 541 12.87 12.25 -22.47
C VAL A 541 13.53 11.05 -23.14
N GLU A 542 14.49 11.32 -24.00
CA GLU A 542 15.24 10.33 -24.77
C GLU A 542 16.03 9.39 -23.84
N GLU A 543 16.63 9.93 -22.77
CA GLU A 543 17.30 9.14 -21.72
C GLU A 543 16.34 8.56 -20.67
N GLN A 544 15.05 8.87 -20.76
CA GLN A 544 14.01 8.43 -19.83
C GLN A 544 14.27 8.89 -18.39
N LYS A 545 14.80 10.11 -18.25
CA LYS A 545 15.11 10.79 -16.99
C LYS A 545 14.59 12.21 -17.05
N PHE A 546 13.31 12.40 -16.71
CA PHE A 546 12.66 13.69 -16.86
C PHE A 546 11.57 13.94 -15.80
N THR A 547 11.26 15.21 -15.63
CA THR A 547 10.02 15.73 -15.03
C THR A 547 9.30 16.56 -16.07
N ALA A 548 8.05 16.22 -16.37
CA ALA A 548 7.20 16.94 -17.31
C ALA A 548 6.03 17.58 -16.56
N TYR A 549 5.87 18.89 -16.73
CA TYR A 549 4.85 19.70 -16.09
C TYR A 549 3.81 20.07 -17.15
N PHE A 550 2.58 19.60 -16.97
CA PHE A 550 1.46 19.84 -17.89
C PHE A 550 0.72 21.10 -17.46
N ALA A 551 0.73 22.12 -18.32
CA ALA A 551 0.17 23.43 -18.03
C ALA A 551 -1.07 23.72 -18.90
N LYS A 552 -1.98 24.51 -18.34
CA LYS A 552 -3.04 25.17 -19.10
C LYS A 552 -2.93 26.67 -18.82
N GLY A 553 -2.59 27.43 -19.86
CA GLY A 553 -2.05 28.78 -19.67
C GLY A 553 -0.79 28.73 -18.80
N ASN A 554 -0.74 29.50 -17.71
CA ASN A 554 0.42 29.52 -16.82
C ASN A 554 0.29 28.59 -15.58
N LYS A 555 -0.83 27.87 -15.43
CA LYS A 555 -1.09 27.01 -14.26
C LYS A 555 -0.70 25.57 -14.55
N ILE A 556 0.13 24.98 -13.69
CA ILE A 556 0.42 23.54 -13.74
C ILE A 556 -0.76 22.75 -13.17
N LEU A 557 -1.26 21.80 -13.96
CA LEU A 557 -2.40 20.94 -13.59
C LEU A 557 -1.96 19.52 -13.25
N ALA A 558 -0.82 19.08 -13.78
CA ALA A 558 -0.26 17.76 -13.50
C ALA A 558 1.26 17.71 -13.71
N VAL A 559 1.90 16.70 -13.12
CA VAL A 559 3.32 16.41 -13.30
C VAL A 559 3.51 14.92 -13.53
N ALA A 560 4.26 14.56 -14.58
CA ALA A 560 4.73 13.20 -14.82
C ALA A 560 6.25 13.13 -14.65
N THR A 561 6.75 12.04 -14.08
CA THR A 561 8.19 11.81 -13.90
C THR A 561 8.59 10.41 -14.32
N MET A 562 9.79 10.30 -14.87
CA MET A 562 10.46 9.03 -15.11
C MET A 562 11.92 9.17 -14.67
N GLY A 563 12.42 8.22 -13.89
CA GLY A 563 13.78 8.25 -13.35
C GLY A 563 13.86 8.24 -11.81
N PRO A 564 15.07 8.36 -11.25
CA PRO A 564 15.28 8.42 -9.81
C PRO A 564 14.76 9.76 -9.23
N GLY A 565 14.35 9.74 -7.97
CA GLY A 565 13.94 10.94 -7.23
C GLY A 565 12.47 10.94 -6.82
N ASN A 566 12.05 12.08 -6.27
CA ASN A 566 10.75 12.29 -5.63
C ASN A 566 9.96 13.47 -6.24
N ALA A 567 10.31 13.92 -7.45
CA ALA A 567 9.72 15.13 -8.05
C ALA A 567 8.18 15.08 -8.15
N ALA A 568 7.59 13.93 -8.49
CA ALA A 568 6.13 13.77 -8.49
C ALA A 568 5.54 13.87 -7.07
N ALA A 569 6.23 13.32 -6.05
CA ALA A 569 5.79 13.42 -4.66
C ALA A 569 5.88 14.87 -4.16
N LYS A 570 6.97 15.58 -4.48
CA LYS A 570 7.12 17.01 -4.20
C LYS A 570 6.03 17.84 -4.87
N ALA A 571 5.82 17.65 -6.17
CA ALA A 571 4.78 18.36 -6.91
C ALA A 571 3.37 18.09 -6.35
N ALA A 572 3.09 16.86 -5.89
CA ALA A 572 1.81 16.55 -5.25
C ALA A 572 1.61 17.35 -3.95
N ASP A 573 2.63 17.48 -3.11
CA ASP A 573 2.53 18.30 -1.88
C ASP A 573 2.49 19.80 -2.19
N GLU A 574 3.25 20.28 -3.19
CA GLU A 574 3.17 21.67 -3.66
C GLU A 574 1.78 22.01 -4.21
N MET A 575 1.16 21.11 -4.98
CA MET A 575 -0.23 21.27 -5.45
C MET A 575 -1.23 21.26 -4.29
N PHE A 576 -1.07 20.33 -3.35
CA PHE A 576 -1.94 20.21 -2.18
C PHE A 576 -1.90 21.49 -1.32
N GLU A 577 -0.72 22.11 -1.19
CA GLU A 577 -0.51 23.33 -0.43
C GLU A 577 -0.85 24.62 -1.19
N GLY A 578 -1.22 24.53 -2.47
CA GLY A 578 -1.44 25.70 -3.33
C GLY A 578 -0.17 26.49 -3.62
N LYS A 579 1.01 25.85 -3.56
CA LYS A 579 2.33 26.44 -3.78
C LYS A 579 3.00 25.97 -5.07
N MET A 580 2.28 25.24 -5.91
CA MET A 580 2.81 24.78 -7.20
C MET A 580 3.21 25.99 -8.05
N ARG A 581 4.49 26.01 -8.43
CA ARG A 581 5.07 27.05 -9.29
C ARG A 581 4.36 27.13 -10.64
N SER A 582 4.35 28.30 -11.25
CA SER A 582 3.80 28.50 -12.58
C SER A 582 4.70 27.91 -13.67
N ALA A 583 4.17 27.75 -14.89
CA ALA A 583 4.97 27.28 -16.02
C ALA A 583 6.14 28.23 -16.35
N SER A 584 5.93 29.55 -16.23
CA SER A 584 6.98 30.55 -16.40
C SER A 584 8.08 30.44 -15.34
N ASP A 585 7.72 30.21 -14.07
CA ASP A 585 8.71 30.09 -12.99
C ASP A 585 9.59 28.85 -13.20
N ILE A 586 8.97 27.73 -13.58
CA ILE A 586 9.69 26.47 -13.84
C ILE A 586 10.68 26.64 -14.99
N ARG A 587 10.30 27.33 -16.08
CA ARG A 587 11.20 27.63 -17.20
C ARG A 587 12.37 28.52 -16.79
N ALA A 588 12.11 29.49 -15.91
CA ALA A 588 13.13 30.40 -15.40
C ALA A 588 14.06 29.73 -14.35
N GLY A 589 13.76 28.50 -13.93
CA GLY A 589 14.51 27.80 -12.89
C GLY A 589 14.28 28.37 -11.48
N LEU A 590 13.16 29.07 -11.27
CA LEU A 590 12.79 29.76 -10.03
C LEU A 590 12.14 28.83 -8.99
#